data_AF-A0A7W8YWJ2-F1
#
_entry.id   AF-A0A7W8YWJ2-F1
#
_cell.length_a   1.000
_cell.length_b   1.000
_cell.length_c   1.000
_cell.angle_alpha   90.00
_cell.angle_beta   90.00
_cell.angle_gamma   90.00
#
_symmetry.space_group_name_H-M   'P 1'
#
loop_
_entity.id
_entity.type
_entity.pdbx_description
1 polymer ?
#
loop_
_entity_poly.entity_id
_entity_poly.type
_entity_poly.pdbx_seq_one_letter_code
_entity_poly.pdbx_strand_id
1 'polypeptide(L)'
;MNSPGDHSGSSMQSRYAQLISEIRAATGHIFRQNVLATQGTSNPGIIRVRFISGATQMLLWISPQDLYVRGFTNTHGQTFEFEDREYDLSRQLIDL
;
A
#
# COMPACT_ATOMS: atom_id res chain seq x y z
N MET A 1 -15.14 39.34 -5.27
CA MET A 1 -13.95 38.47 -5.41
C MET A 1 -13.95 37.53 -4.21
N ASN A 2 -14.46 36.31 -4.38
CA ASN A 2 -14.50 35.30 -3.32
C ASN A 2 -13.31 34.35 -3.49
N SER A 3 -12.53 34.17 -2.43
CA SER A 3 -11.37 33.29 -2.40
C SER A 3 -11.81 31.82 -2.36
N PRO A 4 -11.35 30.93 -3.25
CA PRO A 4 -11.63 29.50 -3.17
C PRO A 4 -10.60 28.86 -2.24
N GLY A 5 -10.88 28.81 -0.94
CA GLY A 5 -9.89 28.44 0.07
C GLY A 5 -10.26 27.31 1.03
N ASP A 6 -11.44 26.68 0.92
CA ASP A 6 -11.98 25.91 2.05
C ASP A 6 -12.58 24.53 1.66
N HIS A 7 -11.86 23.75 0.84
CA HIS A 7 -12.28 22.40 0.39
C HIS A 7 -11.26 21.27 0.67
N SER A 8 -10.17 21.55 1.37
CA SER A 8 -9.03 20.61 1.50
C SER A 8 -9.10 19.69 2.72
N GLY A 9 -9.88 20.03 3.76
CA GLY A 9 -9.90 19.33 5.05
C GLY A 9 -11.05 18.35 5.28
N SER A 10 -11.90 18.07 4.30
CA SER A 10 -12.90 16.97 4.38
C SER A 10 -12.67 15.93 3.29
N SER A 11 -12.13 16.37 2.15
CA SER A 11 -11.81 15.55 0.99
C SER A 11 -10.53 14.72 1.15
N MET A 12 -9.56 15.17 1.95
CA MET A 12 -8.34 14.39 2.21
C MET A 12 -8.58 13.25 3.21
N GLN A 13 -9.39 13.49 4.23
CA GLN A 13 -9.77 12.52 5.24
C GLN A 13 -10.59 11.39 4.62
N SER A 14 -11.52 11.72 3.73
CA SER A 14 -12.31 10.69 3.02
C SER A 14 -11.44 9.86 2.06
N ARG A 15 -10.51 10.49 1.32
CA ARG A 15 -9.53 9.77 0.47
C ARG A 15 -8.60 8.88 1.28
N TYR A 16 -8.14 9.34 2.44
CA TYR A 16 -7.32 8.54 3.34
C TYR A 16 -8.11 7.35 3.89
N ALA A 17 -9.35 7.57 4.36
CA ALA A 17 -10.22 6.49 4.83
C ALA A 17 -10.49 5.45 3.73
N GLN A 18 -10.71 5.91 2.49
CA GLN A 18 -10.86 5.03 1.33
C GLN A 18 -9.60 4.21 1.06
N LEU A 19 -8.42 4.83 1.05
CA LEU A 19 -7.14 4.13 0.88
C LEU A 19 -6.96 3.04 1.94
N ILE A 20 -7.22 3.34 3.20
CA ILE A 20 -7.11 2.36 4.29
C ILE A 20 -8.12 1.22 4.10
N SER A 21 -9.34 1.53 3.64
CA SER A 21 -10.35 0.52 3.32
C SER A 21 -9.91 -0.41 2.18
N GLU A 22 -9.31 0.15 1.12
CA GLU A 22 -8.80 -0.63 -0.02
C GLU A 22 -7.61 -1.53 0.38
N ILE A 23 -6.68 -1.02 1.19
CA ILE A 23 -5.58 -1.83 1.74
C ILE A 23 -6.14 -2.98 2.56
N ARG A 24 -7.10 -2.72 3.46
CA ARG A 24 -7.77 -3.74 4.26
C ARG A 24 -8.43 -4.82 3.41
N ALA A 25 -9.13 -4.42 2.35
CA ALA A 25 -9.77 -5.35 1.42
C ALA A 25 -8.75 -6.19 0.62
N ALA A 26 -7.59 -5.61 0.28
CA ALA A 26 -6.52 -6.32 -0.42
C ALA A 26 -5.74 -7.29 0.49
N THR A 27 -5.73 -7.03 1.80
CA THR A 27 -4.95 -7.82 2.78
C THR A 27 -5.65 -9.10 3.19
N GLY A 28 -6.98 -9.18 3.11
CA GLY A 28 -7.69 -10.41 3.46
C GLY A 28 -9.19 -10.24 3.64
N HIS A 29 -9.81 -11.21 4.30
CA HIS A 29 -11.26 -11.31 4.45
C HIS A 29 -11.67 -11.22 5.92
N ILE A 30 -12.98 -11.00 6.14
CA ILE A 30 -13.56 -10.94 7.48
C ILE A 30 -13.28 -12.24 8.22
N PHE A 31 -12.56 -12.11 9.32
CA PHE A 31 -12.37 -13.09 10.36
C PHE A 31 -13.28 -12.74 11.56
N ARG A 32 -13.32 -13.62 12.57
CA ARG A 32 -14.31 -13.59 13.67
C ARG A 32 -14.58 -12.18 14.19
N GLN A 33 -15.85 -11.85 14.41
CA GLN A 33 -16.30 -10.61 15.04
C GLN A 33 -15.78 -9.33 14.34
N ASN A 34 -15.80 -9.31 12.99
CA ASN A 34 -15.39 -8.18 12.15
C ASN A 34 -13.89 -7.81 12.22
N VAL A 35 -13.05 -8.64 12.82
CA VAL A 35 -11.59 -8.51 12.71
C VAL A 35 -11.18 -9.07 11.36
N LEU A 36 -10.32 -8.41 10.60
CA LEU A 36 -9.81 -8.95 9.34
C LEU A 36 -8.60 -9.86 9.63
N ALA A 37 -8.57 -11.05 9.02
CA ALA A 37 -7.35 -11.86 8.99
C ALA A 37 -6.54 -11.52 7.75
N THR A 38 -5.22 -11.48 7.88
CA THR A 38 -4.29 -11.33 6.77
C THR A 38 -4.26 -12.60 5.90
N GLN A 39 -3.69 -12.50 4.70
CA GLN A 39 -3.57 -13.65 3.80
C GLN A 39 -2.66 -14.74 4.41
N GLY A 40 -3.01 -16.00 4.15
CA GLY A 40 -2.13 -17.13 4.47
C GLY A 40 -0.88 -17.14 3.59
N THR A 41 0.13 -17.92 4.00
CA THR A 41 1.42 -18.02 3.29
C THR A 41 1.38 -18.85 2.01
N SER A 42 0.26 -19.55 1.74
CA SER A 42 0.12 -20.47 0.61
C SER A 42 -0.07 -19.79 -0.76
N ASN A 43 -0.40 -18.50 -0.79
CA ASN A 43 -0.51 -17.71 -2.03
C ASN A 43 0.13 -16.33 -1.81
N PRO A 44 1.44 -16.19 -2.06
CA PRO A 44 2.16 -14.95 -1.76
C PRO A 44 1.84 -13.85 -2.78
N GLY A 45 0.83 -13.03 -2.49
CA GLY A 45 0.58 -11.77 -3.20
C GLY A 45 1.44 -10.62 -2.69
N ILE A 46 1.39 -9.47 -3.38
CA ILE A 46 1.93 -8.21 -2.89
C ILE A 46 0.93 -7.07 -3.14
N ILE A 47 0.80 -6.17 -2.17
CA ILE A 47 -0.02 -4.97 -2.30
C ILE A 47 0.87 -3.83 -2.81
N ARG A 48 0.43 -3.19 -3.89
CA ARG A 48 1.08 -2.00 -4.46
C ARG A 48 0.28 -0.74 -4.12
N VAL A 49 0.86 0.14 -3.30
CA VAL A 49 0.26 1.45 -2.99
C VAL A 49 0.99 2.55 -3.75
N ARG A 50 0.26 3.36 -4.53
CA ARG A 50 0.85 4.49 -5.27
C ARG A 50 0.62 5.80 -4.51
N PHE A 51 1.70 6.46 -4.15
CA PHE A 51 1.69 7.83 -3.63
C PHE A 51 2.04 8.80 -4.75
N ILE A 52 1.27 9.89 -4.86
CA ILE A 52 1.49 10.94 -5.85
C ILE A 52 1.48 12.28 -5.12
N SER A 53 2.52 13.08 -5.32
CA SER A 53 2.64 14.44 -4.80
C SER A 53 3.29 15.34 -5.85
N GLY A 54 2.47 16.18 -6.50
CA GLY A 54 2.92 16.97 -7.65
C GLY A 54 3.41 16.09 -8.80
N ALA A 55 4.66 16.30 -9.24
CA ALA A 55 5.31 15.49 -10.28
C ALA A 55 6.01 14.22 -9.72
N THR A 56 6.02 14.05 -8.40
CA THR A 56 6.67 12.92 -7.74
C THR A 56 5.68 11.79 -7.53
N GLN A 57 6.09 10.56 -7.87
CA GLN A 57 5.36 9.34 -7.59
C GLN A 57 6.26 8.32 -6.88
N MET A 58 5.66 7.52 -6.02
CA MET A 58 6.33 6.41 -5.34
C MET A 58 5.38 5.23 -5.27
N LEU A 59 5.90 4.02 -5.51
CA LEU A 59 5.17 2.78 -5.29
C LEU A 59 5.69 2.16 -3.99
N LEU A 60 4.81 1.90 -3.04
CA LEU A 60 5.12 1.17 -1.82
C LEU A 60 4.66 -0.28 -1.98
N TRP A 61 5.51 -1.21 -1.60
CA TRP A 61 5.26 -2.65 -1.70
C TRP A 61 5.00 -3.20 -0.30
N ILE A 62 3.81 -3.75 -0.08
CA ILE A 62 3.35 -4.23 1.23
C ILE A 62 2.99 -5.72 1.12
N SER A 63 3.47 -6.50 2.09
CA SER A 63 3.12 -7.92 2.21
C SER A 63 1.70 -8.08 2.78
N PRO A 64 0.77 -8.77 2.09
CA PRO A 64 -0.59 -8.96 2.57
C PRO A 64 -0.69 -9.98 3.73
N GLN A 65 0.39 -10.70 4.06
CA GLN A 65 0.41 -11.69 5.14
C GLN A 65 0.62 -11.06 6.52
N ASP A 66 1.36 -9.97 6.58
CA ASP A 66 1.81 -9.35 7.84
C ASP A 66 1.79 -7.81 7.81
N LEU A 67 1.38 -7.21 6.69
CA LEU A 67 1.30 -5.76 6.48
C LEU A 67 2.64 -5.01 6.57
N TYR A 68 3.76 -5.73 6.52
CA TYR A 68 5.08 -5.08 6.50
C TYR A 68 5.36 -4.47 5.14
N VAL A 69 5.98 -3.29 5.19
CA VAL A 69 6.56 -2.65 4.00
C VAL A 69 7.82 -3.41 3.63
N ARG A 70 7.86 -3.88 2.39
CA ARG A 70 8.97 -4.66 1.85
C ARG A 70 9.97 -3.82 1.07
N GLY A 71 9.50 -2.69 0.54
CA GLY A 71 10.33 -1.75 -0.18
C GLY A 71 9.50 -0.72 -0.92
N PHE A 72 10.16 0.05 -1.78
CA PHE A 72 9.49 1.03 -2.62
C PHE A 72 10.19 1.19 -3.98
N THR A 73 9.42 1.58 -5.00
CA THR A 73 9.95 2.02 -6.29
C THR A 73 9.79 3.53 -6.41
N ASN A 74 10.89 4.23 -6.70
CA ASN A 74 10.89 5.69 -6.84
C ASN A 74 10.36 6.16 -8.21
N THR A 75 10.34 7.47 -8.43
CA THR A 75 9.94 8.11 -9.70
C THR A 75 10.71 7.62 -10.92
N HIS A 76 11.96 7.19 -10.73
CA HIS A 76 12.86 6.74 -11.80
C HIS A 76 12.73 5.24 -12.09
N GLY A 77 11.79 4.53 -11.43
CA GLY A 77 11.62 3.09 -11.59
C GLY A 77 12.66 2.26 -10.84
N GLN A 78 13.48 2.88 -9.97
CA GLN A 78 14.44 2.16 -9.14
C GLN A 78 13.74 1.60 -7.91
N THR A 79 13.86 0.30 -7.68
CA THR A 79 13.33 -0.38 -6.49
C THR A 79 14.39 -0.48 -5.41
N PHE A 80 14.00 -0.14 -4.19
CA PHE A 80 14.79 -0.30 -2.97
C PHE A 80 14.02 -1.21 -2.04
N GLU A 81 14.71 -2.20 -1.48
CA GLU A 81 14.15 -3.14 -0.51
C GLU A 81 14.93 -3.07 0.80
N PHE A 82 14.31 -3.55 1.88
CA PHE A 82 15.01 -3.73 3.14
C PHE A 82 15.85 -5.01 3.08
N GLU A 83 17.05 -4.99 3.66
CA GLU A 83 17.90 -6.18 3.77
C GLU A 83 17.34 -7.13 4.84
N ASP A 84 16.29 -7.85 4.49
CA ASP A 84 15.63 -8.85 5.33
C ASP A 84 16.01 -10.26 4.85
N ARG A 85 16.41 -11.14 5.77
CA ARG A 85 16.79 -12.52 5.42
C ARG A 85 15.59 -13.38 5.06
N GLU A 86 14.40 -13.00 5.52
CA GLU A 86 13.19 -13.80 5.39
C GLU A 86 12.36 -13.44 4.16
N TYR A 87 12.70 -12.37 3.45
CA TYR A 87 11.91 -11.86 2.33
C TYR A 87 12.77 -11.17 1.26
N ASP A 88 12.52 -11.51 -0.01
CA ASP A 88 13.19 -10.95 -1.20
C ASP A 88 12.13 -10.30 -2.10
N LEU A 89 12.06 -8.96 -2.08
CA LEU A 89 11.08 -8.20 -2.87
C LEU A 89 11.40 -8.31 -4.34
N SER A 90 12.68 -8.16 -4.68
CA SER A 90 13.17 -8.21 -6.05
C SER A 90 12.74 -9.50 -6.75
N ARG A 91 12.82 -10.64 -6.05
CA ARG A 91 12.33 -11.94 -6.55
C ARG A 91 10.81 -11.95 -6.72
N GLN A 92 10.04 -11.48 -5.73
CA GLN A 92 8.59 -11.52 -5.83
C GLN A 92 8.04 -10.63 -6.96
N LEU A 93 8.72 -9.52 -7.28
CA LEU A 93 8.32 -8.64 -8.39
C LEU A 93 8.56 -9.25 -9.79
N ILE A 94 9.44 -10.25 -9.92
CA ILE A 94 9.67 -10.96 -11.20
C ILE A 94 8.50 -11.89 -11.53
N ASP A 95 7.83 -12.41 -10.50
CA ASP A 95 6.75 -13.40 -10.64
C ASP A 95 5.35 -12.76 -10.82
N LEU A 96 5.26 -11.42 -10.94
CA LEU A 96 4.02 -10.65 -11.17
C LEU A 96 3.73 -10.40 -12.65
#